data_AF-K9WFX2-F1
#
_entry.id   AF-K9WFX2-F1
#
_cell.length_a   1.000
_cell.length_b   1.000
_cell.length_c   1.000
_cell.angle_alpha   90.00
_cell.angle_beta   90.00
_cell.angle_gamma   90.00
#
_symmetry.space_group_name_H-M   'P 1'
#
loop_
_entity.id
_entity.type
_entity.pdbx_description
1 polymer ?
#
loop_
_entity_poly.entity_id
_entity_poly.type
_entity_poly.pdbx_seq_one_letter_code
_entity_poly.pdbx_strand_id
1 'polypeptide(L)' 'MMHAFYHFPSILEEIYSESLCSRQISRTQLHQLQSLSHEAALNSQQNRLVKRLIHASRRGWLNVID' A
#
# COMPACT_ATOMS: atom_id res chain seq x y z
N MET A 1 -11.71 -29.90 -18.91
CA MET A 1 -10.38 -30.01 -18.27
C MET A 1 -9.99 -28.60 -17.86
N MET A 2 -9.88 -28.34 -16.55
CA MET A 2 -9.84 -27.00 -15.96
C MET A 2 -8.63 -26.21 -16.45
N HIS A 3 -8.88 -25.00 -16.93
CA HIS A 3 -7.83 -24.02 -17.17
C HIS A 3 -7.19 -23.64 -15.83
N ALA A 4 -5.98 -24.14 -15.57
CA ALA A 4 -5.09 -23.55 -14.59
C ALA A 4 -4.56 -22.22 -15.18
N PHE A 5 -5.41 -21.19 -15.17
CA PHE A 5 -4.99 -19.82 -15.44
C PHE A 5 -4.07 -19.41 -14.29
N TYR A 6 -2.77 -19.40 -14.57
CA TYR A 6 -1.74 -18.57 -13.97
C TYR A 6 -2.19 -17.75 -12.75
N HIS A 7 -2.18 -18.37 -11.58
CA HIS A 7 -2.37 -17.69 -10.31
C HIS A 7 -1.03 -17.03 -9.93
N PHE A 8 -0.66 -15.96 -10.64
CA PHE A 8 0.45 -15.07 -10.28
C PHE A 8 -0.15 -13.71 -9.92
N PRO A 9 0.19 -13.14 -8.76
CA PRO A 9 -0.46 -13.42 -7.48
C PRO A 9 -1.29 -12.21 -7.05
N SER A 10 -2.41 -12.46 -6.38
CA SER A 10 -3.25 -11.43 -5.75
C SER A 10 -2.44 -10.37 -4.98
N ILE A 11 -1.29 -10.76 -4.43
CA ILE A 11 -0.29 -9.92 -3.77
C ILE A 11 0.24 -8.79 -4.69
N LEU A 12 0.68 -9.08 -5.93
CA LEU A 12 1.17 -8.02 -6.82
C LEU A 12 0.02 -7.10 -7.24
N GLU A 13 -1.14 -7.66 -7.54
CA GLU A 13 -2.34 -6.89 -7.88
C GLU A 13 -2.76 -5.97 -6.71
N GLU A 14 -2.65 -6.46 -5.48
CA GLU A 14 -2.89 -5.72 -4.23
C GLU A 14 -1.84 -4.62 -3.99
N ILE A 15 -0.55 -4.88 -4.29
CA ILE A 15 0.55 -3.89 -4.21
C ILE A 15 0.37 -2.75 -5.22
N TYR A 16 -0.02 -3.08 -6.45
CA TYR A 16 -0.08 -2.12 -7.55
C TYR A 16 -1.40 -1.36 -7.63
N SER A 17 -2.50 -1.92 -7.10
CA SER A 17 -3.82 -1.29 -7.10
C SER A 17 -3.96 -0.21 -6.02
N GLU A 18 -4.01 1.04 -6.46
CA GLU A 18 -4.22 2.22 -5.60
C GLU A 18 -5.58 2.17 -4.87
N SER A 19 -6.60 1.56 -5.48
CA SER A 19 -7.94 1.43 -4.91
C SER A 19 -8.04 0.36 -3.83
N LEU A 20 -7.35 -0.77 -3.99
CA LEU A 20 -7.30 -1.84 -2.97
C LEU A 20 -6.47 -1.41 -1.76
N CYS A 21 -5.30 -0.80 -1.99
CA CYS A 21 -4.46 -0.25 -0.93
C CYS A 21 -5.22 0.79 -0.08
N SER A 22 -5.95 1.71 -0.72
CA SER A 22 -6.66 2.78 -0.02
C SER A 22 -7.88 2.28 0.78
N ARG A 23 -8.53 1.19 0.37
CA ARG A 23 -9.66 0.58 1.10
C ARG A 23 -9.25 -0.10 2.40
N GLN A 24 -7.98 -0.51 2.52
CA GLN A 24 -7.48 -1.24 3.69
C GLN A 24 -6.68 -0.35 4.67
N ILE A 25 -6.43 0.91 4.33
CA ILE A 25 -5.80 1.89 5.23
C ILE A 25 -6.88 2.44 6.16
N SER A 26 -6.64 2.41 7.47
CA SER A 26 -7.60 2.96 8.43
C SER A 26 -7.69 4.49 8.30
N ARG A 27 -8.83 5.07 8.70
CA ARG A 27 -9.02 6.53 8.65
C ARG A 27 -7.94 7.29 9.43
N THR A 28 -7.51 6.74 10.57
CA THR A 28 -6.40 7.30 11.38
C THR A 28 -5.07 7.30 10.62
N GLN A 29 -4.73 6.20 9.95
CA GLN A 29 -3.52 6.12 9.14
C GLN A 29 -3.57 7.05 7.93
N LEU A 30 -4.76 7.23 7.35
CA LEU A 30 -4.96 8.17 6.26
C LEU A 30 -4.73 9.62 6.71
N HIS A 31 -5.18 9.99 7.92
CA HIS A 31 -4.89 11.28 8.51
C HIS A 31 -3.40 11.46 8.81
N GLN A 32 -2.73 10.46 9.38
CA GLN A 32 -1.27 10.50 9.62
C GLN A 32 -0.48 10.67 8.31
N LEU A 33 -0.88 9.96 7.25
CA LEU A 33 -0.33 10.12 5.91
C LEU A 33 -0.54 11.53 5.35
N GLN A 34 -1.71 12.13 5.57
CA GLN A 34 -2.00 13.50 5.13
C GLN A 34 -1.12 14.52 5.87
N SER A 35 -0.97 14.39 7.19
CA SER A 35 -0.07 15.22 7.98
C SER A 35 1.38 15.08 7.51
N LEU A 36 1.88 13.85 7.40
CA LEU A 36 3.23 13.55 6.91
C LEU A 36 3.46 14.09 5.49
N SER A 37 2.49 13.91 4.60
CA SER A 37 2.55 14.45 3.23
C SER A 37 2.71 15.97 3.23
N HIS A 38 2.01 16.66 4.12
CA HIS A 38 2.03 18.11 4.19
C HIS A 38 3.34 18.60 4.81
N GLU A 39 3.72 18.03 5.95
CA GLU A 39 4.94 18.39 6.70
C GLU A 39 6.21 18.12 5.89
N ALA A 40 6.28 17.00 5.18
CA ALA A 40 7.42 16.63 4.35
C ALA A 40 7.32 17.10 2.89
N ALA A 41 6.29 17.87 2.54
CA ALA A 41 6.00 18.35 1.18
C ALA A 41 6.08 17.22 0.11
N LEU A 42 5.53 16.04 0.42
CA LEU A 42 5.60 14.89 -0.46
C LEU A 42 4.82 15.14 -1.75
N ASN A 43 5.45 14.86 -2.89
CA ASN A 43 4.76 14.88 -4.16
C ASN A 43 3.80 13.67 -4.31
N SER A 44 3.00 13.66 -5.38
CA SER A 44 1.99 12.63 -5.61
C SER A 44 2.55 11.22 -5.79
N GLN A 45 3.79 11.09 -6.27
CA GLN A 45 4.46 9.79 -6.43
C GLN A 45 4.98 9.28 -5.09
N GLN A 46 5.61 10.14 -4.28
CA GLN A 46 6.08 9.82 -2.93
C GLN A 46 4.90 9.42 -2.04
N ASN A 47 3.79 10.15 -2.10
CA ASN A 47 2.56 9.80 -1.37
C ASN A 47 2.02 8.40 -1.72
N ARG A 48 2.02 8.05 -3.01
CA ARG A 48 1.62 6.70 -3.44
C ARG A 48 2.58 5.64 -2.92
N LEU A 49 3.88 5.92 -2.90
CA LEU A 49 4.88 5.01 -2.35
C LEU A 49 4.68 4.77 -0.86
N VAL A 50 4.50 5.82 -0.05
CA VAL A 50 4.30 5.68 1.40
C VAL A 50 3.04 4.88 1.72
N LYS A 51 1.93 5.14 1.01
CA LYS A 51 0.69 4.34 1.15
C LYS A 51 0.94 2.84 0.92
N ARG A 52 1.70 2.51 -0.14
CA ARG A 52 2.06 1.12 -0.48
C ARG A 52 2.96 0.49 0.58
N LEU A 53 3.93 1.23 1.11
CA LEU A 53 4.81 0.75 2.18
C LEU A 53 4.04 0.43 3.46
N ILE A 54 3.13 1.31 3.86
CA ILE A 54 2.24 1.07 5.02
C ILE A 54 1.39 -0.18 4.81
N HIS A 55 0.80 -0.32 3.61
CA HIS A 55 0.00 -1.49 3.28
C HIS A 55 0.85 -2.78 3.31
N ALA A 56 2.03 -2.79 2.69
CA ALA A 56 2.93 -3.94 2.70
C ALA A 56 3.40 -4.31 4.12
N SER A 57 3.70 -3.33 4.96
CA SER A 57 4.02 -3.57 6.38
C SER A 57 2.85 -4.21 7.13
N ARG A 58 1.61 -3.72 6.95
CA ARG A 58 0.41 -4.31 7.57
C ARG A 58 0.16 -5.76 7.16
N ARG A 59 0.53 -6.12 5.93
CA ARG A 59 0.42 -7.48 5.41
C ARG A 59 1.55 -8.39 5.91
N GLY A 60 2.52 -7.86 6.65
CA GLY A 60 3.71 -8.58 7.11
C GLY A 60 4.71 -8.85 5.99
N TRP A 61 4.63 -8.14 4.87
CA TRP A 61 5.56 -8.30 3.75
C TRP A 61 6.84 -7.49 3.95
N LEU A 62 6.76 -6.42 4.74
CA LEU A 62 7.90 -5.61 5.15
C LEU A 62 8.02 -5.65 6.66
N ASN A 63 9.17 -6.11 7.14
CA ASN A 63 9.59 -5.92 8.52
C ASN A 63 10.41 -4.64 8.59
N VAL A 64 9.91 -3.64 9.33
CA VAL A 64 10.67 -2.44 9.66
C VAL A 64 11.57 -2.81 10.84
N ILE A 65 12.88 -2.77 10.63
CA ILE A 65 13.90 -2.96 11.66
C ILE A 65 14.48 -1.60 12.04
N ASP A 66 14.80 -1.43 13.32
CA ASP A 66 15.40 -0.21 13.88
C ASP A 66 16.87 0.00 13.47
#